data_AF-X0AAW4-F1
#
_entry.id   AF-X0AAW4-F1
#
_cell.length_a   1.000
_cell.length_b   1.000
_cell.length_c   1.000
_cell.angle_alpha   90.00
_cell.angle_beta   90.00
_cell.angle_gamma   90.00
#
_symmetry.space_group_name_H-M   'P 1'
#
loop_
_entity.id
_entity.type
_entity.pdbx_description
1 polymer ?
#
loop_
_entity_poly.entity_id
_entity_poly.type
_entity_poly.pdbx_seq_one_letter_code
_entity_poly.pdbx_strand_id
1 'polypeptide(L)'
;MKFSILTALTAIVGSAAAANQAVVTNDCSGTIYVQSWPYNGGAPGPLVTLKPGQKFSENLRSTGSTVKIATTKTLTNPLFFGYSSTSKPNYVYYEFST
;
A
#
# COMPACT_ATOMS: atom_id res chain seq x y z
N MET A 1 -40.64 -37.55 -2.50
CA MET A 1 -39.18 -37.81 -2.44
C MET A 1 -38.53 -36.82 -3.41
N LYS A 2 -38.04 -35.68 -2.92
CA LYS A 2 -36.62 -35.42 -2.58
C LYS A 2 -35.68 -35.83 -3.70
N PHE A 3 -35.17 -34.87 -4.48
CA PHE A 3 -33.78 -34.85 -4.97
C PHE A 3 -33.40 -33.40 -5.31
N SER A 4 -33.04 -32.65 -4.26
CA SER A 4 -32.29 -31.40 -4.41
C SER A 4 -30.87 -31.76 -4.83
N ILE A 5 -30.50 -31.44 -6.07
CA ILE A 5 -29.14 -31.60 -6.56
C ILE A 5 -28.33 -30.42 -6.00
N LEU A 6 -27.44 -30.73 -5.07
CA LEU A 6 -26.42 -29.82 -4.54
C LEU A 6 -25.55 -29.31 -5.69
N THR A 7 -25.66 -28.03 -6.03
CA THR A 7 -24.58 -27.28 -6.70
C THR A 7 -23.45 -27.07 -5.68
N ALA A 8 -22.43 -27.93 -5.75
CA ALA A 8 -21.18 -27.72 -5.03
C ALA A 8 -20.42 -26.54 -5.65
N LEU A 9 -20.54 -25.36 -5.02
CA LEU A 9 -19.73 -24.20 -5.33
C LEU A 9 -18.33 -24.44 -4.74
N THR A 10 -17.39 -24.93 -5.55
CA THR A 10 -15.97 -24.96 -5.17
C THR A 10 -15.43 -23.54 -5.17
N ALA A 11 -15.59 -22.84 -4.06
CA ALA A 11 -14.82 -21.64 -3.77
C ALA A 11 -13.35 -22.06 -3.62
N ILE A 12 -12.60 -22.03 -4.71
CA ILE A 12 -11.14 -21.96 -4.67
C ILE A 12 -10.83 -20.56 -4.16
N VAL A 13 -10.91 -20.40 -2.84
CA VAL A 13 -10.32 -19.26 -2.15
C VAL A 13 -8.83 -19.53 -2.20
N GLY A 14 -8.20 -19.11 -3.29
CA GLY A 14 -6.75 -19.10 -3.40
C GLY A 14 -6.23 -18.35 -2.18
N SER A 15 -5.59 -19.07 -1.27
CA SER A 15 -4.89 -18.53 -0.12
C SER A 15 -3.65 -17.78 -0.62
N ALA A 16 -3.87 -16.64 -1.29
CA ALA A 16 -2.84 -15.61 -1.38
C ALA A 16 -2.59 -15.21 0.08
N ALA A 17 -1.44 -15.62 0.62
CA ALA A 17 -1.01 -15.16 1.93
C ALA A 17 -1.20 -13.64 1.98
N ALA A 18 -1.98 -13.16 2.94
CA ALA A 18 -2.24 -11.73 3.08
C ALA A 18 -0.89 -11.04 3.30
N ALA A 19 -0.35 -10.42 2.25
CA ALA A 19 0.82 -9.60 2.37
C ALA A 19 0.41 -8.34 3.14
N ASN A 20 1.18 -7.95 4.15
CA ASN A 20 1.01 -6.65 4.77
C ASN A 20 1.17 -5.58 3.68
N GLN A 21 0.29 -4.56 3.68
CA GLN A 21 0.29 -3.52 2.66
C GLN A 21 0.46 -2.13 3.26
N ALA A 22 1.15 -1.27 2.50
CA ALA A 22 1.09 0.18 2.67
C ALA A 22 0.05 0.72 1.69
N VAL A 23 -0.96 1.42 2.22
CA VAL A 23 -2.11 1.90 1.44
C VAL A 23 -2.27 3.41 1.64
N VAL A 24 -2.48 4.12 0.53
CA VAL A 24 -2.83 5.56 0.53
C VAL A 24 -4.12 5.72 -0.25
N THR A 25 -5.15 6.25 0.39
CA THR A 25 -6.43 6.59 -0.26
C THR A 25 -6.53 8.10 -0.40
N ASN A 26 -6.88 8.58 -1.59
CA ASN A 26 -7.10 10.00 -1.82
C ASN A 26 -8.58 10.37 -1.61
N ASP A 27 -8.93 10.76 -0.39
CA ASP A 27 -10.28 11.29 -0.08
C ASP A 27 -10.37 12.82 -0.24
N CYS A 28 -9.30 13.47 -0.69
CA CYS A 28 -9.32 14.90 -1.00
C CYS A 28 -10.11 15.18 -2.28
N SER A 29 -10.55 16.43 -2.45
CA SER A 29 -11.16 16.89 -3.72
C SER A 29 -10.14 17.07 -4.85
N GLY A 30 -8.85 17.22 -4.51
CA GLY A 30 -7.74 17.42 -5.45
C GLY A 30 -7.04 16.11 -5.84
N THR A 31 -6.27 16.15 -6.92
CA THR A 31 -5.36 15.05 -7.31
C THR A 31 -4.10 15.09 -6.46
N ILE A 32 -3.63 13.93 -6.02
CA ILE A 32 -2.34 13.76 -5.33
C ILE A 32 -1.41 12.83 -6.12
N TYR A 33 -0.13 12.89 -5.80
CA TYR A 33 0.92 12.09 -6.40
C TYR A 33 1.65 11.33 -5.31
N VAL A 34 1.78 10.02 -5.49
CA VAL A 34 2.31 9.10 -4.50
C VAL A 34 3.49 8.33 -5.07
N GLN A 35 4.58 8.23 -4.33
CA GLN A 35 5.73 7.41 -4.71
C GLN A 35 6.43 6.82 -3.49
N SER A 36 6.72 5.52 -3.55
CA SER A 36 7.43 4.79 -2.49
C SER A 36 8.94 4.79 -2.72
N TRP A 37 9.72 5.12 -1.68
CA TRP A 37 11.18 5.23 -1.68
C TRP A 37 11.78 4.31 -0.60
N PRO A 38 12.40 3.18 -0.97
CA PRO A 38 12.88 2.21 0.00
C PRO A 38 14.04 2.77 0.84
N TYR A 39 14.07 2.48 2.14
CA TYR A 39 15.09 3.04 3.05
C TYR A 39 16.52 2.59 2.75
N ASN A 40 16.72 1.49 2.02
CA ASN A 40 18.03 1.04 1.60
C ASN A 40 18.64 1.84 0.44
N GLY A 41 17.97 2.91 -0.01
CA GLY A 41 18.42 3.73 -1.15
C GLY A 41 18.22 3.07 -2.52
N GLY A 42 17.49 1.96 -2.58
CA GLY A 42 17.10 1.33 -3.85
C GLY A 42 16.23 2.24 -4.72
N ALA A 43 16.01 1.81 -5.96
CA ALA A 43 15.18 2.58 -6.90
C ALA A 43 13.76 2.80 -6.35
N PRO A 44 13.21 4.02 -6.49
CA PRO A 44 11.85 4.29 -6.09
C PRO A 44 10.84 3.49 -6.93
N GLY A 45 9.66 3.25 -6.37
CA GLY A 45 8.53 2.74 -7.11
C GLY A 45 8.03 3.72 -8.19
N PRO A 46 7.06 3.30 -9.01
CA PRO A 46 6.46 4.19 -10.00
C PRO A 46 5.79 5.39 -9.31
N LEU A 47 5.85 6.56 -9.94
CA LEU A 47 5.05 7.72 -9.53
C LEU A 47 3.59 7.46 -9.90
N VAL A 48 2.71 7.40 -8.91
CA VAL A 48 1.29 7.11 -9.09
C VAL A 48 0.49 8.39 -8.91
N THR A 49 -0.36 8.70 -9.89
CA THR A 49 -1.32 9.81 -9.79
C THR A 49 -2.64 9.26 -9.24
N LEU A 50 -3.13 9.84 -8.15
CA LEU A 50 -4.40 9.46 -7.53
C LEU A 50 -5.39 10.62 -7.65
N LYS A 51 -6.44 10.42 -8.45
CA LYS A 51 -7.64 11.26 -8.44
C LYS A 51 -8.46 11.00 -7.17
N PRO A 52 -9.42 11.88 -6.82
CA PRO A 52 -10.33 11.64 -5.70
C PRO A 52 -10.97 10.24 -5.76
N GLY A 53 -11.01 9.56 -4.62
CA GLY A 53 -11.52 8.20 -4.44
C GLY A 53 -10.59 7.08 -4.91
N GLN A 54 -9.42 7.39 -5.49
CA GLN A 54 -8.44 6.37 -5.90
C GLN A 54 -7.48 6.00 -4.77
N LYS A 55 -6.89 4.81 -4.87
CA LYS A 55 -5.90 4.31 -3.90
C LYS A 55 -4.60 3.85 -4.55
N PHE A 56 -3.51 4.07 -3.84
CA PHE A 56 -2.23 3.40 -4.02
C PHE A 56 -2.11 2.26 -3.01
N SER A 57 -1.51 1.14 -3.41
CA SER A 57 -1.15 0.04 -2.52
C SER A 57 0.13 -0.62 -2.98
N GLU A 58 1.01 -0.93 -2.05
CA GLU A 58 2.14 -1.84 -2.27
C GLU A 58 2.26 -2.84 -1.12
N ASN A 59 2.82 -4.01 -1.39
CA ASN A 59 3.26 -4.92 -0.33
C ASN A 59 4.40 -4.26 0.46
N LEU A 60 4.44 -4.45 1.77
CA LEU A 60 5.53 -3.93 2.59
C LEU A 60 6.87 -4.48 2.07
N ARG A 61 7.80 -3.57 1.81
CA ARG A 61 9.18 -3.91 1.46
C ARG A 61 9.93 -4.35 2.71
N SER A 62 10.75 -5.39 2.59
CA SER A 62 11.58 -5.89 3.70
C SER A 62 12.56 -4.86 4.24
N THR A 63 12.96 -3.90 3.41
CA THR A 63 13.83 -2.77 3.78
C THR A 63 13.07 -1.64 4.48
N GLY A 64 11.75 -1.72 4.58
CA GLY A 64 10.89 -0.57 4.82
C GLY A 64 10.90 0.41 3.65
N SER A 65 10.09 1.45 3.76
CA SER A 65 9.99 2.52 2.77
C SER A 65 9.45 3.81 3.37
N THR A 66 9.72 4.92 2.70
CA THR A 66 8.96 6.16 2.87
C THR A 66 8.10 6.40 1.64
N VAL A 67 6.78 6.43 1.85
CA VAL A 67 5.80 6.77 0.84
C VAL A 67 5.61 8.29 0.84
N LYS A 68 6.09 8.95 -0.21
CA LYS A 68 5.93 10.39 -0.40
C LYS A 68 4.56 10.66 -1.03
N ILE A 69 3.83 11.61 -0.46
CA ILE A 69 2.49 12.03 -0.89
C ILE A 69 2.50 13.54 -1.09
N ALA A 70 2.29 14.02 -2.32
CA ALA A 70 2.32 15.44 -2.63
C ALA A 70 1.19 15.87 -3.57
N THR A 71 0.95 17.18 -3.67
CA THR A 71 0.02 17.77 -4.64
C THR A 71 0.68 18.08 -5.99
N THR A 72 1.99 17.86 -6.12
CA THR A 72 2.76 18.10 -7.36
C THR A 72 3.49 16.84 -7.83
N LYS A 73 3.71 16.71 -9.15
CA LYS A 73 4.42 15.58 -9.76
C LYS A 73 5.90 15.50 -9.36
N THR A 74 6.50 16.63 -9.00
CA THR A 74 7.89 16.72 -8.54
C THR A 74 8.05 16.31 -7.08
N LEU A 75 6.95 15.96 -6.38
CA LEU A 75 6.94 15.58 -4.98
C LEU A 75 7.59 16.63 -4.07
N THR A 76 7.34 17.91 -4.36
CA THR A 76 7.85 19.03 -3.57
C THR A 76 7.06 19.13 -2.26
N ASN A 77 7.75 19.24 -1.13
CA ASN A 77 7.17 19.30 0.23
C ASN A 77 6.11 18.21 0.49
N PRO A 78 6.48 16.92 0.33
CA PRO A 78 5.52 15.83 0.47
C PRO A 78 5.23 15.56 1.95
N LEU A 79 4.03 15.06 2.24
CA LEU A 79 3.80 14.26 3.44
C LEU A 79 4.51 12.91 3.25
N PHE A 80 5.28 12.49 4.26
CA PHE A 80 5.94 11.20 4.30
C PHE A 80 5.14 10.24 5.17
N PHE A 81 4.72 9.11 4.58
CA PHE A 81 4.23 7.94 5.31
C PHE A 81 5.34 6.88 5.31
N GLY A 82 6.10 6.82 6.41
CA GLY A 82 7.17 5.86 6.62
C GLY A 82 6.64 4.55 7.20
N TYR A 83 7.20 3.42 6.75
CA TYR A 83 7.04 2.14 7.42
C TYR A 83 8.36 1.37 7.47
N SER A 84 8.62 0.70 8.59
CA SER A 84 9.79 -0.17 8.76
C SER A 84 9.43 -1.36 9.64
N SER A 85 10.31 -2.35 9.68
CA SER A 85 10.13 -3.53 10.51
C SER A 85 11.45 -3.96 11.13
N THR A 86 11.39 -4.43 12.37
CA THR A 86 12.53 -5.06 13.05
C THR A 86 12.27 -6.55 13.18
N SER A 87 13.33 -7.37 13.11
CA SER A 87 13.21 -8.82 13.30
C SER A 87 13.24 -9.23 14.78
N LYS A 88 13.82 -8.38 15.65
CA LYS A 88 13.94 -8.58 17.11
C LYS A 88 13.92 -7.24 17.84
N PRO A 89 12.81 -6.84 18.51
CA PRO A 89 11.50 -7.52 18.52
C PRO A 89 10.84 -7.52 17.14
N ASN A 90 9.85 -8.40 16.91
CA ASN A 90 9.13 -8.51 15.64
C ASN A 90 8.02 -7.45 15.56
N TYR A 91 8.39 -6.18 15.31
CA TYR A 91 7.47 -5.05 15.24
C TYR A 91 7.49 -4.40 13.86
N VAL A 92 6.35 -3.81 13.50
CA VAL A 92 6.22 -2.88 12.38
C VAL A 92 6.04 -1.49 12.97
N TYR A 93 6.84 -0.54 12.51
CA TYR A 93 6.76 0.85 12.87
C TYR A 93 6.19 1.65 11.70
N TYR A 94 5.43 2.68 12.02
CA TYR A 94 4.93 3.64 11.04
C TYR A 94 5.15 5.06 11.53
N GLU A 95 5.35 5.97 10.61
CA GLU A 95 5.61 7.38 10.87
C GLU A 95 4.87 8.25 9.87
N PHE A 96 4.32 9.37 10.36
CA PHE A 96 3.83 10.46 9.53
C PHE A 96 4.68 11.69 9.80
N SER A 97 5.28 12.26 8.75
CA SER A 97 6.19 13.41 8.85
C SER A 97 5.97 14.38 7.68
N THR A 98 6.19 15.67 7.91
CA THR A 98 5.97 16.76 6.92
C THR A 98 7.21 17.59 6.73
#